data_AF-A0A7X6DKJ1-F1
#
_entry.id   AF-A0A7X6DKJ1-F1
#
_cell.length_a   1.000
_cell.length_b   1.000
_cell.length_c   1.000
_cell.angle_alpha   90.00
_cell.angle_beta   90.00
_cell.angle_gamma   90.00
#
_symmetry.space_group_name_H-M   'P 1'
#
loop_
_entity.id
_entity.type
_entity.pdbx_description
1 polymer ?
#
loop_
_entity_poly.entity_id
_entity_poly.type
_entity_poly.pdbx_seq_one_letter_code
_entity_poly.pdbx_strand_id
1 'polypeptide(L)'
;MADSKRSGWSFAAGVMVGGAVALWASFAWLLPAMAPALEPGMASSGATANATSQLVPSNAAPASRPAAGAAPAVAAACGVEPLLAPASARDGRFTLQAAAGAEPPSVRGYLAAARDAARQGRWRDSEVALLVACGLAAGRSPRVSVPVADVQSLLGQRYLEAAEVQRDETARALLLERAEGLLEQSLLAYTVVLGSDASKSRMAARRVAALGKLREGPDRLAPADADGAWNAPGAPALATLGAGAQPPWGGPWAPGATESRSARQPAELIRSDPELTELEANLARLQAQAANVARDPAGLRQRSELARAQRDAQCRDKPCLLRWYAQRKRELFAEF
;
A
#
# COMPACT_ATOMS: atom_id res chain seq x y z
N MET A 1 5.69 58.45 -40.63
CA MET A 1 4.96 57.52 -39.75
C MET A 1 5.95 56.47 -39.27
N ALA A 2 6.71 56.85 -38.25
CA ALA A 2 7.68 56.02 -37.54
C ALA A 2 7.51 56.33 -36.05
N ASP A 3 7.94 55.40 -35.19
CA ASP A 3 7.96 55.47 -33.73
C ASP A 3 6.69 55.13 -32.96
N SER A 4 6.56 53.84 -32.60
CA SER A 4 5.90 53.40 -31.36
C SER A 4 6.21 51.93 -31.03
N LYS A 5 7.48 51.58 -30.73
CA LYS A 5 7.84 50.20 -30.29
C LYS A 5 8.96 50.07 -29.25
N ARG A 6 9.21 51.07 -28.39
CA ARG A 6 10.21 50.93 -27.30
C ARG A 6 9.70 51.49 -25.97
N SER A 7 8.87 50.73 -25.25
CA SER A 7 8.51 51.07 -23.85
C SER A 7 8.11 49.86 -22.99
N GLY A 8 8.38 48.62 -23.42
CA GLY A 8 7.88 47.42 -22.72
C GLY A 8 8.90 46.66 -21.84
N TRP A 9 10.20 47.00 -21.91
CA TRP A 9 11.25 46.11 -21.39
C TRP A 9 11.83 46.48 -20.02
N SER A 10 11.37 47.56 -19.39
CA SER A 10 11.99 48.04 -18.13
C SER A 10 11.32 47.55 -16.84
N PHE A 11 10.18 46.85 -16.91
CA PHE A 11 9.46 46.40 -15.69
C PHE A 11 9.76 44.95 -15.25
N ALA A 12 10.44 44.14 -16.07
CA ALA A 12 10.71 42.74 -15.74
C ALA A 12 11.98 42.51 -14.89
N ALA A 13 12.91 43.47 -14.86
CA ALA A 13 14.21 43.29 -14.17
C ALA A 13 14.17 43.59 -12.66
N GLY A 14 13.18 44.33 -12.16
CA GLY A 14 13.09 44.73 -10.75
C GLY A 14 12.65 43.62 -9.79
N VAL A 15 11.89 42.63 -10.27
CA VAL A 15 11.29 41.58 -9.41
C VAL A 15 12.26 40.43 -9.10
N MET A 16 13.26 40.20 -9.96
CA MET A 16 14.23 39.11 -9.77
C MET A 16 15.26 39.36 -8.66
N VAL A 17 15.62 40.63 -8.39
CA VAL A 17 16.65 40.95 -7.37
C VAL A 17 16.08 40.99 -5.96
N GLY A 18 14.82 41.41 -5.79
CA GLY A 18 14.16 41.43 -4.47
C GLY A 18 13.88 40.03 -3.89
N GLY A 19 13.61 39.04 -4.74
CA GLY A 19 13.34 37.66 -4.31
C GLY A 19 14.56 36.93 -3.73
N ALA A 20 15.77 37.24 -4.20
CA ALA A 20 16.99 36.56 -3.77
C ALA A 20 17.42 36.92 -2.33
N VAL A 21 17.14 38.16 -1.88
CA VAL A 21 17.55 38.63 -0.54
C VAL A 21 16.61 38.08 0.54
N ALA A 22 15.32 37.94 0.26
CA ALA A 22 14.34 37.38 1.22
C ALA A 22 14.54 35.86 1.46
N LEU A 23 15.01 35.13 0.43
CA LEU A 23 15.34 33.70 0.51
C LEU A 23 16.63 33.44 1.29
N TRP A 24 17.58 34.38 1.28
CA TRP A 24 18.82 34.25 2.04
C TRP A 24 18.61 34.49 3.55
N ALA A 25 17.78 35.46 3.92
CA ALA A 25 17.48 35.76 5.33
C ALA A 25 16.70 34.65 6.04
N SER A 26 15.89 33.87 5.32
CA SER A 26 15.14 32.74 5.89
C SER A 26 15.98 31.47 6.07
N PHE A 27 17.09 31.32 5.33
CA PHE A 27 18.02 30.19 5.50
C PHE A 27 18.90 30.31 6.76
N ALA A 28 19.16 31.53 7.24
CA ALA A 28 19.99 31.79 8.42
C ALA A 28 19.33 31.41 9.76
N TRP A 29 18.00 31.25 9.81
CA TRP A 29 17.27 30.86 11.04
C TRP A 29 17.07 29.34 11.20
N LEU A 30 17.43 28.52 10.19
CA LEU A 30 17.20 27.07 10.17
C LEU A 30 18.46 26.23 10.43
N LEU A 31 19.60 26.84 10.76
CA LEU A 31 20.84 26.14 11.09
C LEU A 31 21.11 26.16 12.60
N PRO A 32 20.76 25.10 13.35
CA PRO A 32 21.27 24.94 14.71
C PRO A 32 22.78 24.72 14.65
N ALA A 33 23.49 25.46 15.51
CA ALA A 33 24.92 25.40 15.70
C ALA A 33 25.42 23.96 15.90
N MET A 34 26.22 23.47 14.95
CA MET A 34 27.00 22.25 15.14
C MET A 34 28.24 22.60 15.96
N ALA A 35 28.18 22.34 17.27
CA ALA A 35 29.37 22.27 18.11
C ALA A 35 29.97 20.86 18.04
N PRO A 36 31.28 20.70 17.75
CA PRO A 36 31.92 19.40 17.85
C PRO A 36 32.25 19.10 19.33
N ALA A 37 31.53 18.16 19.93
CA ALA A 37 31.94 17.55 21.18
C ALA A 37 32.98 16.45 20.88
N LEU A 38 34.25 16.81 21.06
CA LEU A 38 35.34 15.87 21.25
C LEU A 38 35.17 15.21 22.61
N GLU A 39 35.08 13.88 22.66
CA GLU A 39 35.46 13.10 23.85
C GLU A 39 36.13 11.76 23.46
N PRO A 40 37.06 11.28 24.29
CA PRO A 40 38.04 10.26 23.94
C PRO A 40 37.62 8.84 24.37
N GLY A 41 38.29 7.86 23.80
CA GLY A 41 37.96 6.43 23.95
C GLY A 41 38.29 5.79 25.29
N MET A 42 37.74 4.58 25.46
CA MET A 42 38.21 3.48 26.31
C MET A 42 37.82 2.18 25.60
N ALA A 43 38.79 1.38 25.12
CA ALA A 43 39.31 0.16 25.77
C ALA A 43 38.21 -0.92 25.99
N SER A 44 38.14 -1.95 25.13
CA SER A 44 38.83 -3.26 25.22
C SER A 44 38.33 -4.19 26.32
N SER A 45 37.94 -5.41 25.90
CA SER A 45 37.94 -6.73 26.59
C SER A 45 36.72 -7.50 26.07
N GLY A 46 36.84 -8.66 25.42
CA GLY A 46 37.64 -9.81 25.81
C GLY A 46 36.70 -10.85 26.42
N ALA A 47 36.17 -11.76 25.60
CA ALA A 47 35.49 -12.97 26.08
C ALA A 47 35.55 -14.07 24.99
N THR A 48 36.71 -14.70 24.92
CA THR A 48 36.86 -16.08 24.44
C THR A 48 36.22 -17.03 25.45
N ALA A 49 35.32 -17.89 25.02
CA ALA A 49 34.97 -19.10 25.76
C ALA A 49 34.59 -20.24 24.81
N ASN A 50 35.40 -21.29 24.90
CA ASN A 50 35.27 -22.61 24.29
C ASN A 50 33.96 -23.32 24.70
N ALA A 51 33.40 -24.12 23.79
CA ALA A 51 32.73 -25.39 24.10
C ALA A 51 32.69 -26.21 22.80
N THR A 52 33.72 -27.00 22.52
CA THR A 52 33.83 -28.44 22.86
C THR A 52 32.79 -29.31 22.17
N SER A 53 33.30 -30.06 21.19
CA SER A 53 32.68 -31.17 20.48
C SER A 53 31.95 -32.16 21.40
N GLN A 54 30.73 -32.55 21.01
CA GLN A 54 30.21 -33.88 21.28
C GLN A 54 29.71 -34.48 19.97
N LEU A 55 30.55 -35.35 19.40
CA LEU A 55 30.18 -36.31 18.37
C LEU A 55 29.49 -37.49 19.08
N VAL A 56 28.19 -37.65 18.86
CA VAL A 56 27.46 -38.88 19.17
C VAL A 56 27.13 -39.57 17.83
N PRO A 57 27.75 -40.71 17.50
CA PRO A 57 27.31 -41.51 16.36
C PRO A 57 26.16 -42.41 16.82
N SER A 58 24.92 -42.02 16.50
CA SER A 58 23.76 -42.91 16.65
C SER A 58 23.30 -43.38 15.28
N ASN A 59 23.87 -44.51 14.87
CA ASN A 59 23.39 -45.34 13.77
C ASN A 59 21.98 -45.85 14.10
N ALA A 60 20.96 -45.26 13.50
CA ALA A 60 19.66 -45.87 13.35
C ALA A 60 19.22 -45.66 11.90
N ALA A 61 19.23 -46.75 11.13
CA ALA A 61 18.74 -46.77 9.76
C ALA A 61 17.27 -46.34 9.74
N PRO A 62 16.90 -45.24 9.05
CA PRO A 62 15.50 -44.91 8.88
C PRO A 62 14.90 -45.91 7.89
N ALA A 63 13.89 -46.64 8.35
CA ALA A 63 12.98 -47.39 7.49
C ALA A 63 12.52 -46.47 6.34
N SER A 64 12.66 -46.98 5.12
CA SER A 64 12.25 -46.34 3.88
C SER A 64 10.77 -45.94 3.94
N ARG A 65 10.51 -44.68 4.29
CA ARG A 65 9.20 -44.07 4.07
C ARG A 65 8.91 -44.16 2.57
N PRO A 66 7.71 -44.62 2.17
CA PRO A 66 7.32 -44.57 0.76
C PRO A 66 7.47 -43.13 0.29
N ALA A 67 8.14 -42.96 -0.84
CA ALA A 67 8.32 -41.67 -1.49
C ALA A 67 6.92 -41.06 -1.70
N ALA A 68 6.56 -40.11 -0.85
CA ALA A 68 5.40 -39.25 -1.08
C ALA A 68 5.64 -38.62 -2.46
N GLY A 69 4.78 -38.98 -3.42
CA GLY A 69 4.88 -38.52 -4.79
C GLY A 69 5.16 -37.02 -4.80
N ALA A 70 6.21 -36.62 -5.51
CA ALA A 70 6.59 -35.23 -5.64
C ALA A 70 5.35 -34.43 -6.05
N ALA A 71 4.83 -33.63 -5.12
CA ALA A 71 3.72 -32.74 -5.40
C ALA A 71 4.09 -31.93 -6.66
N PRO A 72 3.19 -31.84 -7.66
CA PRO A 72 3.49 -31.17 -8.91
C PRO A 72 4.05 -29.78 -8.61
N ALA A 73 5.23 -29.52 -9.18
CA ALA A 73 6.08 -28.42 -8.81
C ALA A 73 5.34 -27.07 -8.89
N VAL A 74 5.34 -26.35 -7.77
CA VAL A 74 4.82 -24.97 -7.61
C VAL A 74 5.40 -24.01 -8.66
N ALA A 75 6.50 -24.37 -9.33
CA ALA A 75 7.08 -23.62 -10.46
C ALA A 75 6.14 -23.47 -11.67
N ALA A 76 5.17 -24.38 -11.88
CA ALA A 76 4.17 -24.24 -12.96
C ALA A 76 3.17 -23.09 -12.72
N ALA A 77 3.12 -22.55 -11.51
CA ALA A 77 2.05 -21.67 -11.05
C ALA A 77 2.11 -20.24 -11.60
N CYS A 78 3.31 -19.72 -11.91
CA CYS A 78 3.47 -18.36 -12.43
C CYS A 78 3.11 -18.25 -13.93
N GLY A 79 3.15 -19.38 -14.66
CA GLY A 79 3.33 -19.46 -16.12
C GLY A 79 4.43 -18.55 -16.68
N VAL A 80 4.68 -18.68 -17.98
CA VAL A 80 5.83 -18.03 -18.64
C VAL A 80 5.43 -17.19 -19.84
N GLU A 81 4.27 -17.47 -20.44
CA GLU A 81 3.81 -16.78 -21.64
C GLU A 81 2.99 -15.55 -21.23
N PRO A 82 3.40 -14.33 -21.63
CA PRO A 82 2.60 -13.16 -21.35
C PRO A 82 1.42 -13.07 -22.33
N LEU A 83 0.26 -12.63 -21.85
CA LEU A 83 -1.03 -12.58 -22.56
C LEU A 83 -1.39 -11.19 -23.10
N LEU A 84 -0.84 -10.11 -22.53
CA LEU A 84 -1.25 -8.75 -22.92
C LEU A 84 -0.62 -8.38 -24.25
N ALA A 85 -1.37 -7.76 -25.17
CA ALA A 85 -0.76 -7.19 -26.37
C ALA A 85 0.00 -5.89 -26.03
N PRO A 86 1.08 -5.54 -26.75
CA PRO A 86 1.72 -4.24 -26.59
C PRO A 86 0.75 -3.09 -26.87
N ALA A 87 0.58 -2.17 -25.92
CA ALA A 87 -0.31 -1.02 -26.07
C ALA A 87 0.29 0.12 -26.92
N SER A 88 1.61 0.13 -27.13
CA SER A 88 2.32 1.14 -27.91
C SER A 88 3.67 0.62 -28.42
N ALA A 89 4.34 1.36 -29.31
CA ALA A 89 5.70 1.03 -29.79
C ALA A 89 6.79 1.06 -28.70
N ARG A 90 6.47 1.62 -27.52
CA ARG A 90 7.34 1.63 -26.34
C ARG A 90 6.99 0.51 -25.35
N ASP A 91 5.84 -0.13 -25.50
CA ASP A 91 5.42 -1.29 -24.72
C ASP A 91 5.88 -2.59 -25.42
N GLY A 92 6.21 -3.62 -24.66
CA GLY A 92 6.79 -4.87 -25.17
C GLY A 92 8.28 -4.78 -25.51
N ARG A 93 8.97 -3.70 -25.14
CA ARG A 93 10.44 -3.60 -25.26
C ARG A 93 11.15 -4.32 -24.12
N PHE A 94 10.47 -4.47 -22.98
CA PHE A 94 10.97 -5.25 -21.87
C PHE A 94 10.78 -6.73 -22.19
N THR A 95 11.82 -7.38 -22.72
CA THR A 95 11.80 -8.82 -22.98
C THR A 95 12.25 -9.59 -21.75
N LEU A 96 11.80 -10.85 -21.60
CA LEU A 96 12.31 -11.75 -20.55
C LEU A 96 13.84 -11.89 -20.60
N GLN A 97 14.42 -11.81 -21.80
CA GLN A 97 15.86 -11.89 -22.01
C GLN A 97 16.60 -10.62 -21.57
N ALA A 98 16.05 -9.44 -21.85
CA ALA A 98 16.59 -8.16 -21.39
C ALA A 98 16.48 -8.02 -19.86
N ALA A 99 15.38 -8.52 -19.29
CA ALA A 99 15.21 -8.66 -17.85
C ALA A 99 16.34 -9.50 -17.24
N ALA A 100 16.52 -10.74 -17.73
CA ALA A 100 17.50 -11.68 -17.19
C ALA A 100 18.95 -11.14 -17.16
N GLY A 101 19.30 -10.17 -18.00
CA GLY A 101 20.63 -9.53 -18.04
C GLY A 101 20.84 -8.37 -17.05
N ALA A 102 19.84 -7.92 -16.30
CA ALA A 102 19.98 -6.81 -15.35
C ALA A 102 20.54 -7.28 -13.99
N GLU A 103 21.73 -6.81 -13.62
CA GLU A 103 22.43 -7.23 -12.39
C GLU A 103 22.27 -6.29 -11.18
N PRO A 104 22.12 -6.85 -9.95
CA PRO A 104 21.69 -8.21 -9.66
C PRO A 104 20.16 -8.34 -9.81
N PRO A 105 19.64 -9.41 -10.45
CA PRO A 105 18.21 -9.61 -10.59
C PRO A 105 17.57 -9.86 -9.22
N SER A 106 16.70 -8.96 -8.80
CA SER A 106 15.98 -9.06 -7.53
C SER A 106 14.49 -8.97 -7.73
N VAL A 107 13.72 -9.79 -7.01
CA VAL A 107 12.25 -9.74 -6.99
C VAL A 107 11.76 -8.31 -6.75
N ARG A 108 12.38 -7.58 -5.80
CA ARG A 108 12.05 -6.18 -5.51
C ARG A 108 12.27 -5.26 -6.72
N GLY A 109 13.39 -5.42 -7.43
CA GLY A 109 13.71 -4.63 -8.63
C GLY A 109 12.66 -4.83 -9.74
N TYR A 110 12.28 -6.07 -10.02
CA TYR A 110 11.22 -6.36 -11.01
C TYR A 110 9.85 -5.87 -10.57
N LEU A 111 9.51 -5.96 -9.28
CA LEU A 111 8.26 -5.39 -8.76
C LEU A 111 8.22 -3.86 -8.89
N ALA A 112 9.36 -3.17 -8.78
CA ALA A 112 9.45 -1.74 -9.04
C ALA A 112 9.30 -1.43 -10.53
N ALA A 113 10.03 -2.15 -11.40
CA ALA A 113 9.93 -2.01 -12.84
C ALA A 113 8.51 -2.27 -13.36
N ALA A 114 7.82 -3.28 -12.83
CA ALA A 114 6.42 -3.56 -13.15
C ALA A 114 5.51 -2.37 -12.83
N ARG A 115 5.65 -1.79 -11.63
CA ARG A 115 4.88 -0.61 -11.20
C ARG A 115 5.19 0.61 -12.07
N ASP A 116 6.44 0.82 -12.44
CA ASP A 116 6.84 1.93 -13.30
C ASP A 116 6.30 1.78 -14.71
N ALA A 117 6.37 0.58 -15.28
CA ALA A 117 5.76 0.26 -16.58
C ALA A 117 4.23 0.47 -16.53
N ALA A 118 3.57 -0.03 -15.47
CA ALA A 118 2.14 0.13 -15.28
C ALA A 118 1.70 1.59 -15.23
N ARG A 119 2.41 2.44 -14.47
CA ARG A 119 2.16 3.89 -14.38
C ARG A 119 2.34 4.62 -15.71
N GLN A 120 3.12 4.07 -16.62
CA GLN A 120 3.36 4.60 -17.96
C GLN A 120 2.41 4.04 -19.02
N GLY A 121 1.44 3.21 -18.63
CA GLY A 121 0.52 2.55 -19.57
C GLY A 121 1.20 1.46 -20.42
N ARG A 122 2.38 0.97 -20.00
CA ARG A 122 3.10 -0.13 -20.66
C ARG A 122 2.68 -1.45 -20.03
N TRP A 123 1.52 -1.95 -20.45
CA TRP A 123 0.85 -3.11 -19.84
C TRP A 123 1.63 -4.40 -20.09
N ARG A 124 2.15 -4.62 -21.30
CA ARG A 124 3.00 -5.79 -21.62
C ARG A 124 4.28 -5.79 -20.80
N ASP A 125 4.99 -4.66 -20.74
CA ASP A 125 6.25 -4.57 -19.99
C ASP A 125 6.02 -4.86 -18.49
N SER A 126 4.91 -4.35 -17.93
CA SER A 126 4.52 -4.62 -16.55
C SER A 126 4.26 -6.10 -16.30
N GLU A 127 3.58 -6.78 -17.22
CA GLU A 127 3.30 -8.22 -17.13
C GLU A 127 4.59 -9.04 -17.17
N VAL A 128 5.46 -8.76 -18.15
CA VAL A 128 6.74 -9.46 -18.30
C VAL A 128 7.58 -9.32 -17.03
N ALA A 129 7.66 -8.11 -16.46
CA ALA A 129 8.38 -7.89 -15.19
C ALA A 129 7.78 -8.70 -14.02
N LEU A 130 6.45 -8.82 -13.93
CA LEU A 130 5.80 -9.63 -12.90
C LEU A 130 6.04 -11.14 -13.10
N LEU A 131 6.02 -11.63 -14.34
CA LEU A 131 6.35 -13.03 -14.65
C LEU A 131 7.78 -13.38 -14.22
N VAL A 132 8.76 -12.51 -14.52
CA VAL A 132 10.15 -12.68 -14.06
C VAL A 132 10.25 -12.64 -12.53
N ALA A 133 9.59 -11.68 -11.89
CA ALA A 133 9.56 -11.59 -10.43
C ALA A 133 8.99 -12.87 -9.80
N CYS A 134 7.96 -13.45 -10.41
CA CYS A 134 7.30 -14.67 -9.94
C CYS A 134 8.24 -15.87 -10.09
N GLY A 135 8.88 -16.03 -11.25
CA GLY A 135 9.89 -17.07 -11.48
C GLY A 135 11.07 -17.00 -10.51
N LEU A 136 11.59 -15.79 -10.25
CA LEU A 136 12.67 -15.58 -9.28
C LEU A 136 12.23 -15.87 -7.83
N ALA A 137 11.00 -15.50 -7.45
CA ALA A 137 10.46 -15.81 -6.13
C ALA A 137 10.28 -17.33 -5.95
N ALA A 138 9.77 -18.01 -6.98
CA ALA A 138 9.60 -19.46 -6.98
C ALA A 138 10.93 -20.21 -6.95
N GLY A 139 11.94 -19.77 -7.71
CA GLY A 139 13.26 -20.38 -7.72
C GLY A 139 13.99 -20.30 -6.36
N ARG A 140 13.67 -19.29 -5.54
CA ARG A 140 14.23 -19.13 -4.18
C ARG A 140 13.48 -19.93 -3.11
N SER A 141 12.33 -20.49 -3.42
CA SER A 141 11.46 -21.16 -2.45
C SER A 141 10.85 -22.41 -3.08
N PRO A 142 11.39 -23.61 -2.81
CA PRO A 142 10.87 -24.86 -3.38
C PRO A 142 9.48 -25.26 -2.86
N ARG A 143 8.92 -24.47 -1.93
CA ARG A 143 7.60 -24.66 -1.33
C ARG A 143 6.78 -23.39 -1.50
N VAL A 144 5.47 -23.56 -1.35
CA VAL A 144 4.51 -22.46 -1.20
C VAL A 144 5.05 -21.42 -0.22
N SER A 145 5.17 -20.17 -0.67
CA SER A 145 5.79 -19.09 0.10
C SER A 145 5.04 -17.76 -0.07
N VAL A 146 5.13 -16.90 0.94
CA VAL A 146 4.50 -15.57 0.92
C VAL A 146 5.01 -14.71 -0.24
N PRO A 147 6.31 -14.67 -0.58
CA PRO A 147 6.78 -13.88 -1.72
C PRO A 147 6.19 -14.33 -3.06
N VAL A 148 6.06 -15.64 -3.29
CA VAL A 148 5.42 -16.15 -4.52
C VAL A 148 3.94 -15.75 -4.55
N ALA A 149 3.23 -15.93 -3.43
CA ALA A 149 1.83 -15.53 -3.30
C ALA A 149 1.61 -14.02 -3.54
N ASP A 150 2.52 -13.18 -3.04
CA ASP A 150 2.49 -11.72 -3.25
C ASP A 150 2.59 -11.38 -4.74
N VAL A 151 3.52 -12.00 -5.48
CA VAL A 151 3.67 -11.74 -6.92
C VAL A 151 2.48 -12.29 -7.72
N GLN A 152 2.02 -13.50 -7.41
CA GLN A 152 0.82 -14.08 -8.05
C GLN A 152 -0.42 -13.20 -7.85
N SER A 153 -0.62 -12.69 -6.63
CA SER A 153 -1.75 -11.82 -6.34
C SER A 153 -1.67 -10.50 -7.12
N LEU A 154 -0.47 -9.93 -7.30
CA LEU A 154 -0.25 -8.73 -8.12
C LEU A 154 -0.48 -8.99 -9.61
N LEU A 155 0.01 -10.12 -10.14
CA LEU A 155 -0.19 -10.51 -11.53
C LEU A 155 -1.68 -10.76 -11.83
N GLY A 156 -2.40 -11.45 -10.93
CA GLY A 156 -3.84 -11.67 -11.06
C GLY A 156 -4.64 -10.36 -11.06
N GLN A 157 -4.31 -9.41 -10.19
CA GLN A 157 -4.90 -8.06 -10.21
C GLN A 157 -4.64 -7.34 -11.53
N ARG A 158 -3.43 -7.48 -12.09
CA ARG A 158 -3.09 -6.84 -13.36
C ARG A 158 -3.92 -7.38 -14.53
N TYR A 159 -4.23 -8.67 -14.53
CA TYR A 159 -5.12 -9.27 -15.52
C TYR A 159 -6.58 -8.83 -15.34
N LEU A 160 -7.05 -8.63 -14.10
CA LEU A 160 -8.38 -8.06 -13.86
C LEU A 160 -8.48 -6.64 -14.44
N GLU A 161 -7.50 -5.78 -14.15
CA GLU A 161 -7.44 -4.41 -14.70
C GLU A 161 -7.42 -4.41 -16.23
N ALA A 162 -6.66 -5.33 -16.84
CA ALA A 162 -6.61 -5.46 -18.29
C ALA A 162 -7.92 -5.99 -18.89
N ALA A 163 -8.60 -6.92 -18.21
CA ALA A 163 -9.86 -7.48 -18.65
C ALA A 163 -11.00 -6.44 -18.67
N GLU A 164 -10.95 -5.44 -17.78
CA GLU A 164 -11.94 -4.35 -17.76
C GLU A 164 -11.89 -3.45 -18.99
N VAL A 165 -10.70 -3.27 -19.59
CA VAL A 165 -10.51 -2.43 -20.78
C VAL A 165 -10.56 -3.21 -22.09
N GLN A 166 -10.60 -4.54 -22.02
CA GLN A 166 -10.54 -5.41 -23.19
C GLN A 166 -11.91 -5.54 -23.87
N ARG A 167 -11.97 -5.19 -25.16
CA ARG A 167 -13.20 -5.24 -25.96
C ARG A 167 -13.45 -6.61 -26.61
N ASP A 168 -12.39 -7.38 -26.85
CA ASP A 168 -12.51 -8.72 -27.40
C ASP A 168 -12.89 -9.69 -26.27
N GLU A 169 -14.08 -10.27 -26.35
CA GLU A 169 -14.62 -11.15 -25.31
C GLU A 169 -13.77 -12.42 -25.10
N THR A 170 -13.15 -12.94 -26.15
CA THR A 170 -12.29 -14.14 -26.05
C THR A 170 -11.03 -13.82 -25.25
N ALA A 171 -10.36 -12.73 -25.60
CA ALA A 171 -9.20 -12.24 -24.87
C ALA A 171 -9.55 -11.84 -23.43
N ARG A 172 -10.71 -11.20 -23.22
CA ARG A 172 -11.23 -10.86 -21.89
C ARG A 172 -11.45 -12.12 -21.05
N ALA A 173 -12.08 -13.16 -21.60
CA ALA A 173 -12.30 -14.44 -20.92
C ALA A 173 -10.97 -15.11 -20.52
N LEU A 174 -9.98 -15.13 -21.42
CA LEU A 174 -8.65 -15.67 -21.14
C LEU A 174 -7.94 -14.91 -20.01
N LEU A 175 -8.04 -13.58 -19.98
CA LEU A 175 -7.48 -12.76 -18.89
C LEU A 175 -8.15 -13.06 -17.54
N LEU A 176 -9.48 -13.20 -17.53
CA LEU A 176 -10.24 -13.53 -16.32
C LEU A 176 -9.91 -14.94 -15.80
N GLU A 177 -9.83 -15.93 -16.69
CA GLU A 177 -9.41 -17.31 -16.33
C GLU A 177 -7.99 -17.32 -15.75
N ARG A 178 -7.06 -16.59 -16.37
CA ARG A 178 -5.68 -16.47 -15.89
C ARG A 178 -5.63 -15.78 -14.53
N ALA A 179 -6.41 -14.72 -14.33
CA ALA A 179 -6.51 -14.01 -13.06
C ALA A 179 -7.04 -14.90 -11.94
N GLU A 180 -8.06 -15.71 -12.20
CA GLU A 180 -8.67 -16.64 -11.26
C GLU A 180 -7.65 -17.64 -10.73
N GLY A 181 -6.97 -18.37 -11.63
CA GLY A 181 -5.97 -19.35 -11.24
C GLY A 181 -4.85 -18.75 -10.37
N LEU A 182 -4.37 -17.54 -10.71
CA LEU A 182 -3.34 -16.86 -9.92
C LEU A 182 -3.84 -16.39 -8.55
N LEU A 183 -5.06 -15.86 -8.47
CA LEU A 183 -5.63 -15.37 -7.23
C LEU A 183 -5.98 -16.52 -6.27
N GLU A 184 -6.54 -17.62 -6.77
CA GLU A 184 -6.81 -18.83 -6.00
C GLU A 184 -5.53 -19.46 -5.45
N GLN A 185 -4.49 -19.57 -6.28
CA GLN A 185 -3.18 -20.05 -5.84
C GLN A 185 -2.58 -19.14 -4.77
N SER A 186 -2.68 -17.81 -4.92
CA SER A 186 -2.21 -16.88 -3.91
C SER A 186 -2.98 -17.01 -2.59
N LEU A 187 -4.29 -17.22 -2.64
CA LEU A 187 -5.14 -17.44 -1.47
C LEU A 187 -4.77 -18.74 -0.75
N LEU A 188 -4.62 -19.84 -1.50
CA LEU A 188 -4.18 -21.12 -0.95
C LEU A 188 -2.82 -20.95 -0.25
N ALA A 189 -1.89 -20.25 -0.92
CA ALA A 189 -0.56 -20.01 -0.39
C ALA A 189 -0.56 -19.19 0.90
N TYR A 190 -1.33 -18.10 0.96
CA TYR A 190 -1.46 -17.32 2.19
C TYR A 190 -2.14 -18.12 3.29
N THR A 191 -3.17 -18.92 2.98
CA THR A 191 -3.89 -19.71 3.97
C THR A 191 -2.99 -20.79 4.59
N VAL A 192 -2.19 -21.47 3.76
CA VAL A 192 -1.24 -22.50 4.23
C VAL A 192 -0.12 -21.89 5.08
N VAL A 193 0.42 -20.75 4.68
CA VAL A 193 1.61 -20.17 5.34
C VAL A 193 1.27 -19.25 6.52
N LEU A 194 0.17 -18.52 6.45
CA LEU A 194 -0.22 -17.48 7.42
C LEU A 194 -1.50 -17.82 8.21
N GLY A 195 -2.27 -18.82 7.79
CA GLY A 195 -3.60 -19.13 8.33
C GLY A 195 -4.73 -18.38 7.62
N SER A 196 -5.96 -18.88 7.75
CA SER A 196 -7.17 -18.28 7.16
C SER A 196 -7.48 -16.88 7.71
N ASP A 197 -7.16 -16.66 8.99
CA ASP A 197 -7.42 -15.40 9.69
C ASP A 197 -6.30 -14.36 9.54
N ALA A 198 -5.30 -14.62 8.69
CA ALA A 198 -4.35 -13.57 8.34
C ALA A 198 -5.00 -12.51 7.45
N SER A 199 -4.62 -11.24 7.65
CA SER A 199 -5.13 -10.12 6.85
C SER A 199 -4.91 -10.33 5.34
N LYS A 200 -3.75 -10.89 4.95
CA LYS A 200 -3.45 -11.23 3.55
C LYS A 200 -4.37 -12.33 2.99
N SER A 201 -4.64 -13.38 3.75
CA SER A 201 -5.56 -14.47 3.35
C SER A 201 -6.98 -13.93 3.12
N ARG A 202 -7.49 -13.11 4.05
CA ARG A 202 -8.80 -12.45 3.88
C ARG A 202 -8.84 -11.51 2.68
N MET A 203 -7.77 -10.75 2.42
CA MET A 203 -7.69 -9.90 1.23
C MET A 203 -7.72 -10.72 -0.06
N ALA A 204 -6.96 -11.82 -0.13
CA ALA A 204 -6.96 -12.71 -1.29
C ALA A 204 -8.34 -13.36 -1.50
N ALA A 205 -9.02 -13.79 -0.43
CA ALA A 205 -10.38 -14.32 -0.51
C ALA A 205 -11.38 -13.30 -1.07
N ARG A 206 -11.29 -12.03 -0.64
CA ARG A 206 -12.12 -10.95 -1.20
C ARG A 206 -11.86 -10.73 -2.69
N ARG A 207 -10.62 -10.85 -3.15
CA ARG A 207 -10.26 -10.71 -4.57
C ARG A 207 -10.83 -11.84 -5.42
N VAL A 208 -10.72 -13.08 -4.95
CA VAL A 208 -11.34 -14.25 -5.62
C VAL A 208 -12.86 -14.07 -5.70
N ALA A 209 -13.51 -13.68 -4.59
CA ALA A 209 -14.94 -13.42 -4.59
C ALA A 209 -15.37 -12.28 -5.52
N ALA A 210 -14.54 -11.25 -5.69
CA ALA A 210 -14.81 -10.15 -6.61
C ALA A 210 -14.75 -10.59 -8.09
N LEU A 211 -13.92 -11.58 -8.42
CA LEU A 211 -13.79 -12.11 -9.78
C LEU A 211 -15.08 -12.78 -10.27
N GLY A 212 -15.78 -13.50 -9.37
CA GLY A 212 -17.09 -14.09 -9.68
C GLY A 212 -18.09 -13.05 -10.19
N LYS A 213 -18.12 -11.86 -9.58
CA LYS A 213 -18.97 -10.75 -9.99
C LYS A 213 -18.59 -10.17 -11.36
N LEU A 214 -17.29 -10.11 -11.67
CA LEU A 214 -16.82 -9.62 -12.98
C LEU A 214 -17.15 -10.59 -14.12
N ARG A 215 -17.17 -11.90 -13.83
CA ARG A 215 -17.56 -12.95 -14.80
C ARG A 215 -19.04 -12.92 -15.16
N GLU A 216 -19.90 -12.57 -14.21
CA GLU A 216 -21.34 -12.47 -14.46
C GLU A 216 -21.69 -11.36 -15.46
N GLY A 217 -20.78 -10.41 -15.69
CA GLY A 217 -20.93 -9.34 -16.66
C GLY A 217 -21.96 -8.28 -16.23
N PRO A 218 -21.84 -7.04 -16.72
CA PRO A 218 -22.81 -5.99 -16.41
C PRO A 218 -24.21 -6.31 -16.94
N ASP A 219 -24.31 -7.06 -18.05
CA ASP A 219 -25.58 -7.32 -18.73
C ASP A 219 -26.47 -8.37 -18.04
N ARG A 220 -25.96 -9.15 -17.08
CA ARG A 220 -26.81 -10.05 -16.27
C ARG A 220 -27.50 -9.37 -15.09
N LEU A 221 -27.23 -8.09 -14.86
CA LEU A 221 -28.02 -7.23 -14.00
C LEU A 221 -29.04 -6.40 -14.80
N ALA A 222 -29.27 -6.72 -16.08
CA ALA A 222 -30.46 -6.26 -16.78
C ALA A 222 -31.70 -6.84 -16.06
N PRO A 223 -32.69 -6.01 -15.70
CA PRO A 223 -33.81 -6.45 -14.90
C PRO A 223 -34.62 -7.52 -15.66
N ALA A 224 -34.63 -8.73 -15.12
CA ALA A 224 -35.81 -9.57 -15.29
C ALA A 224 -36.98 -8.76 -14.69
N ASP A 225 -38.00 -8.49 -15.51
CA ASP A 225 -39.26 -7.80 -15.18
C ASP A 225 -39.30 -6.29 -15.46
N ALA A 226 -39.35 -5.93 -16.75
CA ALA A 226 -39.91 -4.66 -17.22
C ALA A 226 -41.37 -4.77 -17.73
N ASP A 227 -42.00 -5.95 -17.68
CA ASP A 227 -43.37 -6.16 -18.23
C ASP A 227 -44.41 -6.72 -17.22
N GLY A 228 -44.08 -6.83 -15.93
CA GLY A 228 -44.93 -7.52 -14.95
C GLY A 228 -45.37 -6.67 -13.76
N ALA A 229 -46.58 -6.12 -13.83
CA ALA A 229 -47.42 -5.75 -12.68
C ALA A 229 -47.04 -4.50 -11.84
N TRP A 230 -47.50 -3.36 -12.32
CA TRP A 230 -48.05 -2.31 -11.45
C TRP A 230 -49.23 -2.87 -10.66
N ASN A 231 -49.00 -3.38 -9.45
CA ASN A 231 -50.02 -3.50 -8.40
C ASN A 231 -49.35 -3.79 -7.04
N ALA A 232 -48.97 -2.72 -6.34
CA ALA A 232 -48.78 -2.75 -4.89
C ALA A 232 -49.51 -1.56 -4.27
N PRO A 233 -50.48 -1.79 -3.36
CA PRO A 233 -51.18 -0.72 -2.66
C PRO A 233 -50.38 -0.25 -1.44
N GLY A 234 -50.33 1.07 -1.26
CA GLY A 234 -50.21 1.68 0.07
C GLY A 234 -48.81 1.97 0.59
N ALA A 235 -48.15 2.99 0.05
CA ALA A 235 -47.21 3.80 0.83
C ALA A 235 -47.92 5.10 1.27
N PRO A 236 -47.84 5.50 2.55
CA PRO A 236 -48.49 6.72 3.02
C PRO A 236 -47.81 7.97 2.45
N ALA A 237 -48.66 8.92 2.09
CA ALA A 237 -48.34 10.22 1.52
C ALA A 237 -47.30 10.98 2.35
N LEU A 238 -46.22 11.43 1.67
CA LEU A 238 -45.38 12.52 2.14
C LEU A 238 -46.21 13.81 2.06
N ALA A 239 -46.69 14.26 3.21
CA ALA A 239 -47.33 15.56 3.37
C ALA A 239 -46.27 16.67 3.26
N THR A 240 -46.46 17.51 2.24
CA THR A 240 -45.83 18.80 2.06
C THR A 240 -46.40 19.82 3.07
N LEU A 241 -45.66 20.13 4.13
CA LEU A 241 -45.86 21.30 5.02
C LEU A 241 -44.51 21.56 5.71
N GLY A 242 -43.93 22.74 5.83
CA GLY A 242 -44.29 24.09 5.43
C GLY A 242 -43.07 24.97 5.72
N ALA A 243 -43.01 26.11 5.05
CA ALA A 243 -42.09 27.18 5.40
C ALA A 243 -42.49 27.78 6.76
N GLY A 244 -41.48 28.12 7.58
CA GLY A 244 -41.63 29.04 8.71
C GLY A 244 -41.30 28.45 10.08
N ALA A 245 -40.13 28.82 10.61
CA ALA A 245 -39.94 29.35 11.97
C ALA A 245 -38.44 29.39 12.29
N GLN A 246 -37.87 30.61 12.31
CA GLN A 246 -36.64 30.87 13.04
C GLN A 246 -36.90 30.61 14.54
N PRO A 247 -36.01 29.92 15.27
CA PRO A 247 -36.09 29.91 16.72
C PRO A 247 -35.66 31.29 17.26
N PRO A 248 -36.40 31.86 18.23
CA PRO A 248 -36.02 33.10 18.89
C PRO A 248 -34.80 32.85 19.78
N TRP A 249 -33.75 33.62 19.53
CA TRP A 249 -32.65 33.81 20.45
C TRP A 249 -33.18 34.64 21.63
N GLY A 250 -33.29 34.04 22.82
CA GLY A 250 -33.61 34.79 24.04
C GLY A 250 -34.26 33.97 25.14
N GLY A 251 -33.44 33.35 25.99
CA GLY A 251 -33.86 32.71 27.24
C GLY A 251 -32.73 32.68 28.27
N PRO A 252 -32.91 33.17 29.51
CA PRO A 252 -31.84 33.36 30.49
C PRO A 252 -31.57 32.11 31.35
N TRP A 253 -30.30 31.72 31.39
CA TRP A 253 -29.55 31.11 32.52
C TRP A 253 -30.30 30.07 33.38
N ALA A 254 -30.13 28.80 33.02
CA ALA A 254 -30.17 27.69 33.98
C ALA A 254 -28.73 27.18 34.20
N PRO A 255 -28.10 27.41 35.37
CA PRO A 255 -26.83 26.79 35.72
C PRO A 255 -27.13 25.39 36.28
N GLY A 256 -27.02 24.36 35.44
CA GLY A 256 -27.24 22.98 35.85
C GLY A 256 -26.49 22.00 34.97
N ALA A 257 -25.34 21.55 35.45
CA ALA A 257 -24.60 20.37 34.98
C ALA A 257 -24.13 20.36 33.51
N THR A 258 -23.39 21.37 33.07
CA THR A 258 -22.31 21.09 32.12
C THR A 258 -21.22 20.38 32.90
N GLU A 259 -21.32 19.05 32.99
CA GLU A 259 -20.16 18.21 33.26
C GLU A 259 -19.04 18.72 32.38
N SER A 260 -18.02 19.24 33.04
CA SER A 260 -16.70 19.45 32.48
C SER A 260 -16.32 18.19 31.73
N ARG A 261 -16.62 18.14 30.44
CA ARG A 261 -16.10 17.16 29.48
C ARG A 261 -14.63 17.53 29.32
N SER A 262 -13.89 17.35 30.42
CA SER A 262 -12.46 17.42 30.54
C SER A 262 -11.93 16.71 29.32
N ALA A 263 -11.29 17.48 28.45
CA ALA A 263 -10.81 17.00 27.16
C ALA A 263 -10.22 15.61 27.35
N ARG A 264 -10.93 14.56 26.90
CA ARG A 264 -10.44 13.19 27.06
C ARG A 264 -9.08 13.17 26.40
N GLN A 265 -8.06 12.83 27.18
CA GLN A 265 -6.71 12.77 26.66
C GLN A 265 -6.72 11.79 25.48
N PRO A 266 -6.05 12.09 24.36
CA PRO A 266 -6.02 11.20 23.20
C PRO A 266 -5.63 9.76 23.53
N ALA A 267 -4.77 9.57 24.53
CA ALA A 267 -4.40 8.26 25.06
C ALA A 267 -5.60 7.45 25.58
N GLU A 268 -6.56 8.10 26.26
CA GLU A 268 -7.77 7.44 26.76
C GLU A 268 -8.71 7.07 25.62
N LEU A 269 -8.88 7.97 24.64
CA LEU A 269 -9.66 7.69 23.42
C LEU A 269 -9.07 6.50 22.67
N ILE A 270 -7.75 6.47 22.45
CA ILE A 270 -7.07 5.37 21.77
C ILE A 270 -7.26 4.06 22.53
N ARG A 271 -7.12 4.04 23.86
CA ARG A 271 -7.26 2.82 24.67
C ARG A 271 -8.70 2.30 24.70
N SER A 272 -9.69 3.19 24.72
CA SER A 272 -11.11 2.82 24.77
C SER A 272 -11.69 2.39 23.42
N ASP A 273 -11.05 2.75 22.31
CA ASP A 273 -11.53 2.47 20.96
C ASP A 273 -10.64 1.41 20.26
N PRO A 274 -11.21 0.23 19.91
CA PRO A 274 -10.43 -0.87 19.33
C PRO A 274 -9.84 -0.54 17.96
N GLU A 275 -10.52 0.30 17.17
CA GLU A 275 -10.05 0.71 15.84
C GLU A 275 -8.83 1.62 15.96
N LEU A 276 -8.87 2.61 16.88
CA LEU A 276 -7.72 3.48 17.14
C LEU A 276 -6.53 2.70 17.73
N THR A 277 -6.79 1.70 18.57
CA THR A 277 -5.75 0.79 19.08
C THR A 277 -5.09 0.01 17.94
N GLU A 278 -5.88 -0.53 16.99
CA GLU A 278 -5.34 -1.24 15.83
C GLU A 278 -4.50 -0.30 14.95
N LEU A 279 -4.94 0.94 14.74
CA LEU A 279 -4.19 1.95 14.00
C LEU A 279 -2.87 2.33 14.67
N GLU A 280 -2.83 2.47 16.00
CA GLU A 280 -1.58 2.72 16.75
C GLU A 280 -0.60 1.54 16.58
N ALA A 281 -1.07 0.30 16.70
CA ALA A 281 -0.24 -0.89 16.50
C ALA A 281 0.27 -1.01 15.05
N ASN A 282 -0.56 -0.70 14.06
CA ASN A 282 -0.17 -0.64 12.65
C ASN A 282 0.90 0.43 12.39
N LEU A 283 0.73 1.62 12.98
CA LEU A 283 1.67 2.72 12.82
C LEU A 283 3.04 2.38 13.44
N ALA A 284 3.06 1.75 14.62
CA ALA A 284 4.28 1.28 15.26
C ALA A 284 5.04 0.26 14.38
N ARG A 285 4.33 -0.69 13.76
CA ARG A 285 4.94 -1.63 12.80
C ARG A 285 5.55 -0.91 11.59
N LEU A 286 4.84 0.06 11.01
CA LEU A 286 5.35 0.84 9.87
C LEU A 286 6.58 1.68 10.26
N GLN A 287 6.59 2.29 11.45
CA GLN A 287 7.74 3.03 11.95
C GLN A 287 8.97 2.13 12.12
N ALA A 288 8.80 0.92 12.67
CA ALA A 288 9.88 -0.05 12.77
C ALA A 288 10.42 -0.47 11.40
N GLN A 289 9.53 -0.70 10.43
CA GLN A 289 9.94 -1.00 9.05
C GLN A 289 10.69 0.17 8.40
N ALA A 290 10.20 1.40 8.55
CA ALA A 290 10.85 2.59 8.02
C ALA A 290 12.22 2.82 8.67
N ALA A 291 12.35 2.62 9.98
CA ALA A 291 13.62 2.75 10.70
C ALA A 291 14.70 1.78 10.19
N ASN A 292 14.32 0.60 9.72
CA ASN A 292 15.27 -0.38 9.16
C ASN A 292 15.82 0.00 7.79
N VAL A 293 15.16 0.90 7.06
CA VAL A 293 15.58 1.32 5.70
C VAL A 293 16.00 2.78 5.63
N ALA A 294 15.68 3.58 6.65
CA ALA A 294 16.02 4.99 6.70
C ALA A 294 17.53 5.20 6.77
N ARG A 295 18.03 6.18 6.00
CA ARG A 295 19.43 6.62 6.07
C ARG A 295 19.80 7.17 7.45
N ASP A 296 18.84 7.81 8.12
CA ASP A 296 18.98 8.36 9.47
C ASP A 296 17.82 7.85 10.37
N PRO A 297 18.00 6.70 11.05
CA PRO A 297 16.98 6.16 11.94
C PRO A 297 16.79 6.98 13.22
N ALA A 298 17.80 7.73 13.66
CA ALA A 298 17.70 8.58 14.84
C ALA A 298 16.79 9.80 14.56
N GLY A 299 17.02 10.49 13.44
CA GLY A 299 16.17 11.59 13.00
C GLY A 299 14.73 11.16 12.74
N LEU A 300 14.50 9.97 12.17
CA LEU A 300 13.14 9.44 11.98
C LEU A 300 12.40 9.24 13.32
N ARG A 301 13.08 8.73 14.35
CA ARG A 301 12.51 8.55 15.70
C ARG A 301 12.11 9.90 16.31
N GLN A 302 13.02 10.89 16.26
CA GLN A 302 12.74 12.23 16.77
C GLN A 302 11.55 12.88 16.05
N ARG A 303 11.49 12.84 14.71
CA ARG A 303 10.34 13.34 13.94
C ARG A 303 9.03 12.63 14.32
N SER A 304 9.10 11.33 14.60
CA SER A 304 7.93 10.53 15.00
C SER A 304 7.43 10.83 16.41
N GLU A 305 8.32 11.18 17.33
CA GLU A 305 7.96 11.66 18.68
C GLU A 305 7.31 13.05 18.60
N LEU A 306 7.91 13.97 17.84
CA LEU A 306 7.34 15.31 17.62
C LEU A 306 5.95 15.24 16.99
N ALA A 307 5.75 14.39 15.99
CA ALA A 307 4.44 14.19 15.36
C ALA A 307 3.40 13.64 16.36
N ARG A 308 3.80 12.73 17.26
CA ARG A 308 2.92 12.21 18.33
C ARG A 308 2.57 13.30 19.35
N ALA A 309 3.54 14.10 19.77
CA ALA A 309 3.29 15.24 20.65
C ALA A 309 2.32 16.25 20.01
N GLN A 310 2.49 16.53 18.71
CA GLN A 310 1.57 17.40 17.96
C GLN A 310 0.15 16.82 17.88
N ARG A 311 0.01 15.51 17.60
CA ARG A 311 -1.28 14.80 17.63
C ARG A 311 -1.95 14.99 18.99
N ASP A 312 -1.22 14.77 20.07
CA ASP A 312 -1.75 14.81 21.42
C ASP A 312 -2.16 16.23 21.84
N ALA A 313 -1.53 17.25 21.25
CA ALA A 313 -1.90 18.65 21.43
C ALA A 313 -3.14 19.06 20.60
N GLN A 314 -3.24 18.60 19.35
CA GLN A 314 -4.22 19.10 18.37
C GLN A 314 -5.50 18.26 18.30
N CYS A 315 -5.41 16.94 18.45
CA CYS A 315 -6.56 16.07 18.34
C CYS A 315 -7.23 15.84 19.69
N ARG A 316 -8.56 16.04 19.72
CA ARG A 316 -9.42 15.85 20.91
C ARG A 316 -10.56 14.87 20.67
N ASP A 317 -10.70 14.37 19.45
CA ASP A 317 -11.78 13.47 19.05
C ASP A 317 -11.28 12.37 18.08
N LYS A 318 -12.12 11.34 17.91
CA LYS A 318 -11.83 10.21 17.02
C LYS A 318 -11.65 10.66 15.55
N PRO A 319 -12.52 11.50 14.95
CA PRO A 319 -12.33 11.93 13.56
C PRO A 319 -10.99 12.63 13.29
N CYS A 320 -10.49 13.45 14.22
CA CYS A 320 -9.16 14.07 14.13
C CYS A 320 -8.05 13.01 14.12
N LEU A 321 -8.11 12.06 15.07
CA LEU A 321 -7.14 10.98 15.15
C LEU A 321 -7.11 10.13 13.88
N LEU A 322 -8.28 9.78 13.32
CA LEU A 322 -8.36 9.02 12.06
C LEU A 322 -7.69 9.76 10.89
N ARG A 323 -7.94 11.07 10.74
CA ARG A 323 -7.27 11.90 9.71
C ARG A 323 -5.77 11.96 9.94
N TRP A 324 -5.33 12.12 11.19
CA TRP A 324 -3.92 12.15 11.55
C TRP A 324 -3.21 10.83 11.23
N TYR A 325 -3.79 9.67 11.59
CA TYR A 325 -3.21 8.35 11.25
C TYR A 325 -3.10 8.14 9.75
N ALA A 326 -4.14 8.52 8.99
CA ALA A 326 -4.12 8.42 7.53
C ALA A 326 -3.02 9.29 6.91
N GLN A 327 -2.82 10.52 7.42
CA GLN A 327 -1.73 11.39 7.00
C GLN A 327 -0.37 10.82 7.37
N ARG A 328 -0.17 10.44 8.64
CA ARG A 328 1.12 9.94 9.13
C ARG A 328 1.56 8.67 8.41
N LYS A 329 0.61 7.81 8.05
CA LYS A 329 0.87 6.63 7.22
C LYS A 329 1.43 7.01 5.84
N ARG A 330 0.87 8.04 5.18
CA ARG A 330 1.39 8.53 3.89
C ARG A 330 2.80 9.12 4.02
N GLU A 331 3.07 9.87 5.08
CA GLU A 331 4.39 10.44 5.36
C GLU A 331 5.44 9.34 5.57
N LEU A 332 5.13 8.32 6.36
CA LEU A 332 6.04 7.19 6.55
C LEU A 332 6.25 6.40 5.25
N PHE A 333 5.24 6.31 4.38
CA PHE A 333 5.41 5.67 3.08
C PHE A 333 6.36 6.42 2.14
N ALA A 334 6.52 7.74 2.31
CA ALA A 334 7.45 8.54 1.53
C ALA A 334 8.93 8.36 1.96
N GLU A 335 9.17 7.73 3.12
CA GLU A 335 10.52 7.43 3.63
C GLU A 335 11.06 6.07 3.10
N PHE A 336 10.23 5.28 2.39
CA PHE A 336 10.62 4.01 1.75
C PHE A 336 11.05 4.19 0.28
#